data_AF-A0A2C9KHA9-F1
#
_entry.id   AF-A0A2C9KHA9-F1
#
_cell.length_a   1.000
_cell.length_b   1.000
_cell.length_c   1.000
_cell.angle_alpha   90.00
_cell.angle_beta   90.00
_cell.angle_gamma   90.00
#
_symmetry.space_group_name_H-M   'P 1'
#
loop_
_entity.id
_entity.type
_entity.pdbx_description
1 polymer ?
#
loop_
_entity_poly.entity_id
_entity_poly.type
_entity_poly.pdbx_seq_one_letter_code
_entity_poly.pdbx_strand_id
1 'polypeptide(L)'
;EVEKQQRENKEELKRYMKAPQVEMAELMTAGRVGKPRRDEVTGYIAQQHLPHTDVVKTKTNYQPKPVNEKKQYHDELVRMAEERQYQKLLDKFKERQESNAHFQNMDTSWGMFGGGAPKHQVIRKKVNLNNALFYPDQANGQSSSNATARTATVRDQFLNL
;
A
#
# COMPACT_ATOMS: atom_id res chain seq x y z
N GLU A 1 -3.11 -27.61 8.60
CA GLU A 1 -1.64 -27.83 8.56
C GLU A 1 -0.90 -27.05 9.65
N VAL A 2 -1.12 -25.73 9.77
CA VAL A 2 -0.49 -24.87 10.79
C VAL A 2 -0.70 -25.38 12.22
N GLU A 3 -1.89 -25.85 12.58
CA GLU A 3 -2.18 -26.37 13.93
C GLU A 3 -1.44 -27.67 14.25
N LYS A 4 -1.18 -28.52 13.24
CA LYS A 4 -0.47 -29.79 13.41
C LYS A 4 1.02 -29.54 13.67
N GLN A 5 1.63 -28.64 12.89
CA GLN A 5 3.00 -28.16 13.13
C GLN A 5 3.17 -27.51 14.50
N GLN A 6 2.22 -26.68 14.94
CA GLN A 6 2.29 -26.06 16.27
C GLN A 6 2.23 -27.10 17.41
N ARG A 7 1.48 -28.18 17.20
CA ARG A 7 1.38 -29.28 18.17
C ARG A 7 2.66 -30.11 18.23
N GLU A 8 3.24 -30.44 17.08
CA GLU A 8 4.51 -31.15 16.96
C GLU A 8 5.66 -30.33 17.60
N ASN A 9 5.78 -29.03 17.25
CA ASN A 9 6.76 -28.13 17.85
C ASN A 9 6.61 -28.04 19.39
N LYS A 10 5.38 -28.08 19.91
CA LYS A 10 5.12 -28.06 21.36
C LYS A 10 5.53 -29.36 22.04
N GLU A 11 5.37 -30.50 21.38
CA GLU A 11 5.78 -31.81 21.90
C GLU A 11 7.29 -31.98 21.89
N GLU A 12 7.97 -31.52 20.84
CA GLU A 12 9.44 -31.49 20.77
C GLU A 12 10.04 -30.59 21.85
N LEU A 13 9.49 -29.38 22.03
CA LEU A 13 9.93 -28.47 23.08
C LEU A 13 9.76 -29.08 24.47
N LYS A 14 8.65 -29.79 24.72
CA LYS A 14 8.43 -30.51 25.98
C LYS A 14 9.44 -31.64 26.20
N ARG A 15 9.83 -32.35 25.14
CA ARG A 15 10.87 -33.41 25.23
C ARG A 15 12.23 -32.81 25.55
N TYR A 16 12.59 -31.72 24.86
CA TYR A 16 13.83 -30.98 25.10
C TYR A 16 13.92 -30.49 26.55
N MET A 17 12.87 -29.83 27.06
CA MET A 17 12.80 -29.32 28.43
C MET A 17 12.81 -30.40 29.53
N LYS A 18 12.47 -31.66 29.19
CA LYS A 18 12.48 -32.79 30.12
C LYS A 18 13.83 -33.52 30.14
N ALA A 19 14.72 -33.25 29.20
CA ALA A 19 16.02 -33.89 29.14
C ALA A 19 16.92 -33.42 30.30
N PRO A 20 17.71 -34.31 30.92
CA PRO A 20 18.54 -34.01 32.09
C PRO A 20 19.72 -33.06 31.81
N GLN A 21 19.91 -32.65 30.56
CA GLN A 21 21.07 -31.84 30.10
C GLN A 21 20.73 -30.36 29.87
N VAL A 22 19.48 -29.94 30.09
CA VAL A 22 19.11 -28.53 29.90
C VAL A 22 19.61 -27.71 31.08
N GLU A 23 20.39 -26.68 30.78
CA GLU A 23 20.86 -25.67 31.72
C GLU A 23 19.67 -25.06 32.49
N MET A 24 19.72 -25.09 33.83
CA MET A 24 18.70 -24.50 34.71
C MET A 24 18.42 -23.02 34.37
N ALA A 25 19.43 -22.30 33.89
CA ALA A 25 19.33 -20.91 33.44
C ALA A 25 18.45 -20.76 32.18
N GLU A 26 18.52 -21.72 31.25
CA GLU A 26 17.69 -21.74 30.05
C GLU A 26 16.23 -22.05 30.41
N LEU A 27 16.01 -22.94 31.38
CA LEU A 27 14.68 -23.25 31.91
C LEU A 27 14.01 -22.04 32.59
N MET A 28 14.78 -21.24 33.34
CA MET A 28 14.27 -20.02 33.99
C MET A 28 14.00 -18.88 33.00
N THR A 29 14.71 -18.82 31.89
CA THR A 29 14.52 -17.78 30.86
C THR A 29 13.41 -18.11 29.88
N ALA A 30 13.19 -19.39 29.55
CA ALA A 30 12.16 -19.85 28.60
C ALA A 30 10.71 -19.52 29.01
N GLY A 31 10.45 -19.23 30.29
CA GLY A 31 9.12 -18.81 30.80
C GLY A 31 8.98 -17.31 31.07
N ARG A 32 10.05 -16.52 30.89
CA ARG A 32 10.11 -15.12 31.35
C ARG A 32 9.25 -14.16 30.51
N VAL A 33 8.90 -14.54 29.28
CA VAL A 33 8.04 -13.76 28.39
C VAL A 33 6.75 -14.54 28.11
N GLY A 34 5.63 -14.01 28.59
CA GLY A 34 4.30 -14.59 28.34
C GLY A 34 3.96 -14.60 26.84
N LYS A 35 3.03 -15.48 26.44
CA LYS A 35 2.53 -15.50 25.07
C LYS A 35 1.83 -14.16 24.77
N PRO A 36 2.19 -13.46 23.68
CA PRO A 36 1.51 -12.23 23.29
C PRO A 36 0.01 -12.50 23.11
N ARG A 37 -0.84 -11.63 23.66
CA ARG A 37 -2.30 -11.79 23.55
C ARG A 37 -2.72 -11.21 22.21
N ARG A 38 -3.49 -11.95 21.42
CA ARG A 38 -4.11 -11.42 20.21
C ARG A 38 -5.33 -10.58 20.58
N ASP A 39 -5.50 -9.46 19.91
CA ASP A 39 -6.70 -8.66 19.99
C ASP A 39 -7.88 -9.41 19.33
N GLU A 40 -9.03 -9.43 20.00
CA GLU A 40 -10.21 -10.20 19.57
C GLU A 40 -10.90 -9.60 18.34
N VAL A 41 -10.69 -8.30 18.11
CA VAL A 41 -11.29 -7.56 16.99
C VAL A 41 -10.36 -7.58 15.78
N THR A 42 -9.11 -7.19 15.97
CA THR A 42 -8.19 -7.00 14.85
C THR A 42 -7.26 -8.19 14.57
N GLY A 43 -7.18 -9.17 15.48
CA GLY A 43 -6.30 -10.33 15.34
C GLY A 43 -4.81 -10.02 15.43
N TYR A 44 -4.43 -8.73 15.51
CA TYR A 44 -3.07 -8.29 15.71
C TYR A 44 -2.57 -8.75 17.08
N ILE A 45 -1.29 -9.08 17.12
CA ILE A 45 -0.59 -9.33 18.38
C ILE A 45 -0.53 -8.00 19.11
N ALA A 46 -1.32 -7.86 20.17
CA ALA A 46 -1.33 -6.66 20.98
C ALA A 46 0.06 -6.49 21.61
N GLN A 47 0.64 -5.30 21.52
CA GLN A 47 1.80 -4.95 22.31
C GLN A 47 1.42 -5.12 23.78
N GLN A 48 2.08 -6.04 24.48
CA GLN A 48 1.87 -6.21 25.92
C GLN A 48 2.58 -5.06 26.63
N HIS A 49 1.94 -3.90 26.70
CA HIS A 49 2.34 -2.89 27.66
C HIS A 49 2.07 -3.42 29.06
N LEU A 50 2.91 -3.01 30.03
CA LEU A 50 2.71 -3.35 31.44
C LEU A 50 1.25 -3.06 31.82
N PRO A 51 0.57 -3.97 32.55
CA PRO A 51 -0.79 -3.70 33.00
C PRO A 51 -0.78 -2.38 33.76
N HIS A 52 -1.54 -1.40 33.25
CA HIS A 52 -1.59 -0.09 33.89
C HIS A 52 -2.02 -0.27 35.34
N THR A 53 -1.32 0.42 36.25
CA THR A 53 -1.69 0.42 37.67
C THR A 53 -3.09 1.02 37.84
N ASP A 54 -3.78 0.67 38.92
CA ASP A 54 -5.15 1.15 39.15
C ASP A 54 -5.25 2.68 39.24
N VAL A 55 -4.16 3.35 39.62
CA VAL A 55 -4.03 4.82 39.59
C VAL A 55 -4.11 5.37 38.16
N VAL A 56 -3.54 4.68 37.17
CA VAL A 56 -3.63 5.10 35.77
C VAL A 56 -5.04 4.90 35.26
N LYS A 57 -5.65 3.73 35.53
CA LYS A 57 -7.03 3.44 35.09
C LYS A 57 -8.05 4.44 35.63
N THR A 58 -7.91 4.83 36.91
CA THR A 58 -8.78 5.82 37.55
C THR A 58 -8.58 7.21 36.96
N LYS A 59 -7.33 7.64 36.73
CA LYS A 59 -7.06 8.94 36.08
C LYS A 59 -7.53 9.01 34.63
N THR A 60 -7.42 7.92 33.87
CA THR A 60 -7.81 7.88 32.45
C THR A 60 -9.29 7.56 32.25
N ASN A 61 -10.06 7.33 33.33
CA ASN A 61 -11.45 6.85 33.28
C ASN A 61 -11.65 5.75 32.23
N TYR A 62 -10.76 4.75 32.25
CA TYR A 62 -10.82 3.67 31.26
C TYR A 62 -11.98 2.74 31.61
N GLN A 63 -13.01 2.73 30.76
CA GLN A 63 -14.14 1.80 30.86
C GLN A 63 -14.00 0.71 29.79
N PRO A 64 -14.00 -0.59 30.16
CA PRO A 64 -13.93 -1.66 29.18
C PRO A 64 -15.23 -1.71 28.36
N LYS A 65 -15.16 -1.31 27.09
CA LYS A 65 -16.28 -1.41 26.14
C LYS A 65 -16.52 -2.86 25.69
N PRO A 66 -17.77 -3.24 25.38
CA PRO A 66 -18.08 -4.54 24.81
C PRO A 66 -17.42 -4.72 23.43
N VAL A 67 -17.17 -5.97 23.05
CA VAL A 67 -16.45 -6.32 21.82
C VAL A 67 -17.16 -5.81 20.57
N ASN A 68 -18.51 -5.79 20.56
CA ASN A 68 -19.30 -5.31 19.42
C ASN A 68 -19.09 -3.83 19.14
N GLU A 69 -19.06 -2.98 20.16
CA GLU A 69 -18.80 -1.54 20.00
C GLU A 69 -17.38 -1.27 19.50
N LYS A 70 -16.41 -2.07 19.96
CA LYS A 70 -15.02 -1.97 19.49
C LYS A 70 -14.90 -2.31 18.00
N LYS A 71 -15.64 -3.32 17.53
CA LYS A 71 -15.71 -3.69 16.10
C LYS A 71 -16.28 -2.56 15.26
N GLN A 72 -17.44 -2.04 15.65
CA GLN A 72 -18.09 -0.93 14.93
C GLN A 72 -17.18 0.30 14.83
N TYR A 73 -16.53 0.66 15.94
CA TYR A 73 -15.58 1.77 15.96
C TYR A 73 -14.37 1.51 15.06
N HIS A 74 -13.84 0.28 15.06
CA HIS A 74 -12.75 -0.10 14.16
C HIS A 74 -13.16 0.04 12.69
N ASP A 75 -14.33 -0.48 12.33
CA ASP A 75 -14.84 -0.43 10.95
C ASP A 75 -15.07 1.03 10.49
N GLU A 76 -15.55 1.90 11.39
CA GLU A 76 -15.70 3.33 11.13
C GLU A 76 -14.33 4.00 10.87
N LEU A 77 -13.32 3.69 11.69
CA LEU A 77 -11.97 4.22 11.49
C LEU A 77 -11.36 3.76 10.16
N VAL A 78 -11.57 2.50 9.79
CA VAL A 78 -11.11 1.95 8.50
C VAL A 78 -11.79 2.70 7.35
N ARG A 79 -13.12 2.84 7.40
CA ARG A 79 -13.88 3.60 6.39
C ARG A 79 -13.38 5.03 6.25
N MET A 80 -13.15 5.74 7.36
CA MET A 80 -12.62 7.11 7.32
C MET A 80 -11.22 7.18 6.70
N ALA A 81 -10.38 6.18 6.96
CA ALA A 81 -9.05 6.11 6.37
C ALA A 81 -9.11 5.87 4.86
N GLU A 82 -9.98 4.96 4.40
CA GLU A 82 -10.22 4.69 2.99
C GLU A 82 -10.77 5.90 2.25
N GLU A 83 -11.76 6.59 2.83
CA GLU A 83 -12.34 7.82 2.27
C GLU A 83 -11.27 8.91 2.08
N ARG A 84 -10.37 9.08 3.06
CA ARG A 84 -9.25 10.02 2.95
C ARG A 84 -8.28 9.64 1.83
N GLN A 85 -8.01 8.35 1.63
CA GLN A 85 -7.15 7.90 0.53
C GLN A 85 -7.81 8.14 -0.82
N TYR A 86 -9.10 7.85 -0.93
CA TYR A 86 -9.87 8.08 -2.13
C TYR A 86 -9.91 9.57 -2.51
N GLN A 87 -10.15 10.45 -1.53
CA GLN A 87 -10.14 11.90 -1.76
C GLN A 87 -8.78 12.38 -2.31
N LYS A 88 -7.67 11.92 -1.73
CA LYS A 88 -6.33 12.26 -2.21
C LYS A 88 -6.08 11.81 -3.66
N LEU A 89 -6.59 10.64 -4.03
CA LEU A 89 -6.48 10.13 -5.39
C LEU A 89 -7.30 10.98 -6.37
N LEU A 90 -8.52 11.38 -5.99
CA LEU A 90 -9.34 12.28 -6.78
C LEU A 90 -8.69 13.65 -6.96
N ASP A 91 -8.14 14.23 -5.89
CA ASP A 91 -7.47 15.53 -5.95
C ASP A 91 -6.26 15.48 -6.89
N LYS A 92 -5.44 14.42 -6.78
CA LYS A 92 -4.30 14.19 -7.67
C LYS A 92 -4.73 14.01 -9.13
N PHE A 93 -5.86 13.34 -9.37
CA PHE A 93 -6.39 13.16 -10.72
C PHE A 93 -6.90 14.48 -11.30
N LYS A 94 -7.60 15.28 -10.50
CA LYS A 94 -8.07 16.61 -10.87
C LYS A 94 -6.90 17.54 -11.21
N GLU A 95 -5.88 17.61 -10.35
CA GLU A 95 -4.67 18.40 -10.58
C GLU A 95 -4.00 18.03 -11.91
N ARG A 96 -3.90 16.72 -12.20
CA ARG A 96 -3.36 16.25 -13.48
C ARG A 96 -4.20 16.72 -14.67
N GLN A 97 -5.53 16.66 -14.57
CA GLN A 97 -6.41 17.12 -15.65
C GLN A 97 -6.28 18.62 -15.89
N GLU A 98 -6.29 19.43 -14.82
CA GLU A 98 -6.14 20.88 -14.90
C GLU A 98 -4.78 21.27 -15.47
N SER A 99 -3.72 20.58 -15.05
CA SER A 99 -2.38 20.76 -15.62
C SER A 99 -2.34 20.44 -17.11
N ASN A 100 -2.92 19.31 -17.53
CA ASN A 100 -3.00 18.94 -18.95
C ASN A 100 -3.81 19.95 -19.77
N ALA A 101 -4.95 20.40 -19.25
CA ALA A 101 -5.78 21.41 -19.90
C ALA A 101 -5.03 22.74 -20.02
N HIS A 102 -4.32 23.17 -18.97
CA HIS A 102 -3.48 24.36 -19.01
C HIS A 102 -2.38 24.23 -20.08
N PHE A 103 -1.69 23.10 -20.14
CA PHE A 103 -0.68 22.86 -21.18
C PHE A 103 -1.29 22.93 -22.58
N GLN A 104 -2.45 22.32 -22.83
CA GLN A 104 -3.11 22.39 -24.14
C GLN A 104 -3.55 23.82 -24.49
N ASN A 105 -4.13 24.55 -23.54
CA ASN A 105 -4.58 25.92 -23.76
C ASN A 105 -3.41 26.86 -24.06
N MET A 106 -2.33 26.75 -23.30
CA MET A 106 -1.11 27.51 -23.56
C MET A 106 -0.45 27.07 -24.86
N ASP A 107 -0.37 25.78 -25.15
CA ASP A 107 0.24 25.27 -26.38
C ASP A 107 -0.55 25.67 -27.65
N THR A 108 -1.81 26.05 -27.50
CA THR A 108 -2.68 26.58 -28.56
C THR A 108 -2.55 28.09 -28.71
N SER A 109 -2.38 28.84 -27.63
CA SER A 109 -2.32 30.31 -27.68
C SER A 109 -1.06 30.83 -28.40
N TRP A 110 0.03 30.07 -28.38
CA TRP A 110 1.26 30.41 -29.08
C TRP A 110 1.17 30.07 -30.57
N GLY A 111 1.54 31.03 -31.43
CA GLY A 111 1.51 30.89 -32.88
C GLY A 111 0.15 31.17 -33.54
N MET A 112 -0.86 31.56 -32.76
CA MET A 112 -2.08 32.22 -33.26
C MET A 112 -1.79 33.67 -33.66
N PHE A 113 -2.69 34.31 -34.41
CA PHE A 113 -2.56 35.72 -34.77
C PHE A 113 -2.42 36.59 -33.51
N GLY A 114 -1.38 37.42 -33.45
CA GLY A 114 -1.08 38.23 -32.24
C GLY A 114 -0.49 37.46 -31.04
N GLY A 115 -0.33 36.14 -31.13
CA GLY A 115 0.15 35.25 -30.06
C GLY A 115 1.66 34.93 -30.12
N GLY A 116 2.46 35.73 -30.83
CA GLY A 116 3.90 35.53 -30.97
C GLY A 116 4.31 34.68 -32.19
N ALA A 117 5.48 34.03 -32.10
CA ALA A 117 6.10 33.32 -33.22
C ALA A 117 5.29 32.07 -33.64
N PRO A 118 5.16 31.78 -34.95
CA PRO A 118 4.43 30.61 -35.45
C PRO A 118 5.03 29.31 -34.95
N LYS A 119 4.16 28.37 -34.59
CA LYS A 119 4.56 27.04 -34.15
C LYS A 119 5.08 26.24 -35.34
N HIS A 120 6.36 25.89 -35.33
CA HIS A 120 6.96 25.14 -36.43
C HIS A 120 6.41 23.69 -36.38
N GLN A 121 5.89 23.17 -37.51
CA GLN A 121 5.21 21.86 -37.56
C GLN A 121 6.12 20.68 -37.15
N VAL A 122 7.45 20.90 -37.18
CA VAL A 122 8.50 19.91 -36.90
C VAL A 122 9.23 20.23 -35.59
N ILE A 123 8.59 20.87 -34.61
CA ILE A 123 9.17 20.99 -33.26
C ILE A 123 9.20 19.60 -32.65
N ARG A 124 10.37 18.96 -32.68
CA ARG A 124 10.63 17.71 -31.97
C ARG A 124 10.28 17.93 -30.51
N LYS A 125 9.21 17.28 -30.03
CA LYS A 125 8.91 17.24 -28.60
C LYS A 125 10.18 16.76 -27.90
N LYS A 126 10.78 17.63 -27.08
CA LYS A 126 12.02 17.29 -26.39
C LYS A 126 11.76 16.06 -25.52
N VAL A 127 12.68 15.11 -25.53
CA VAL A 127 12.56 13.88 -24.74
C VAL A 127 12.43 14.25 -23.26
N ASN A 128 11.55 13.55 -22.53
CA ASN A 128 11.39 13.77 -21.09
C ASN A 128 12.76 13.64 -20.40
N LEU A 129 13.17 14.67 -19.68
CA LEU A 129 14.49 14.76 -19.06
C LEU A 129 14.76 13.57 -18.13
N ASN A 130 13.76 13.11 -17.38
CA ASN A 130 13.90 11.91 -16.53
C ASN A 130 14.20 10.65 -17.36
N ASN A 131 13.57 10.50 -18.52
CA ASN A 131 13.86 9.35 -19.38
C ASN A 131 15.26 9.46 -19.98
N ALA A 132 15.69 10.66 -20.36
CA ALA A 132 17.04 10.88 -20.87
C ALA A 132 18.14 10.65 -19.81
N LEU A 133 17.85 10.97 -18.54
CA LEU A 133 18.81 10.83 -17.44
C LEU A 133 18.88 9.41 -16.85
N PHE A 134 17.73 8.74 -16.70
CA PHE A 134 17.65 7.45 -16.00
C PHE A 134 17.45 6.25 -16.92
N TYR A 135 17.04 6.46 -18.17
CA TYR A 135 16.79 5.40 -19.16
C TYR A 135 17.33 5.76 -20.55
N PRO A 136 18.66 6.00 -20.69
CA PRO A 136 19.25 6.52 -21.92
C PRO A 136 19.06 5.59 -23.14
N ASP A 137 19.00 4.27 -22.94
CA ASP A 137 18.77 3.31 -24.02
C ASP A 137 17.37 3.42 -24.65
N GLN A 138 16.36 3.86 -23.88
CA GLN A 138 15.01 4.05 -24.42
C GLN A 138 14.83 5.41 -25.13
N ALA A 139 15.70 6.39 -24.84
CA ALA A 139 15.64 7.71 -25.46
C ALA A 139 16.06 7.70 -26.95
N ASN A 140 16.88 6.72 -27.37
CA ASN A 140 17.38 6.61 -28.74
C ASN A 140 16.49 5.76 -29.66
N GLY A 141 15.50 5.01 -29.14
CA GLY A 141 14.73 4.02 -29.89
C GLY A 141 13.43 4.49 -30.56
N GLN A 142 12.98 5.73 -30.34
CA GLN A 142 11.66 6.19 -30.84
C GLN A 142 11.69 7.05 -32.13
N SER A 143 12.83 7.16 -32.80
CA SER A 143 12.95 7.95 -34.05
C SER A 143 12.83 7.13 -35.34
N SER A 144 12.70 5.79 -35.28
CA SER A 144 12.70 4.97 -36.50
C SER A 144 11.95 3.63 -36.36
N SER A 145 10.64 3.67 -36.16
CA SER A 145 9.73 2.62 -36.70
C SER A 145 8.29 2.98 -36.41
N ASN A 146 7.58 3.40 -37.45
CA ASN A 146 6.17 3.03 -37.68
C ASN A 146 5.88 3.23 -39.17
N ALA A 147 6.58 2.45 -39.98
CA ALA A 147 6.14 2.05 -41.31
C ALA A 147 5.65 0.60 -41.19
N THR A 148 4.35 0.41 -41.39
CA THR A 148 3.70 -0.83 -41.86
C THR A 148 3.92 -2.13 -41.06
N ALA A 149 2.99 -2.43 -40.15
CA ALA A 149 2.56 -3.79 -39.84
C ALA A 149 1.03 -3.78 -39.68
N ARG A 150 0.30 -3.92 -40.80
CA ARG A 150 -0.45 -5.13 -41.19
C ARG A 150 -1.72 -5.39 -40.38
N THR A 151 -2.83 -5.19 -41.09
CA THR A 151 -4.11 -5.91 -41.01
C THR A 151 -4.03 -7.29 -40.35
N ALA A 152 -4.81 -7.50 -39.30
CA ALA A 152 -5.44 -8.78 -38.98
C ALA A 152 -6.75 -8.52 -38.22
N THR A 153 -7.84 -8.90 -38.87
CA THR A 153 -9.20 -9.11 -38.36
C THR A 153 -9.22 -9.93 -37.06
N VAL A 154 -10.08 -9.57 -36.10
CA VAL A 154 -11.12 -10.46 -35.55
C VAL A 154 -12.32 -9.62 -35.13
N ARG A 155 -13.38 -9.76 -35.92
CA ARG A 155 -14.79 -9.56 -35.59
C ARG A 155 -15.23 -10.81 -34.82
N ASP A 156 -16.13 -10.65 -33.85
CA ASP A 156 -16.58 -11.64 -32.83
C ASP A 156 -15.77 -11.49 -31.54
N GLN A 157 -16.33 -11.11 -30.38
CA GLN A 157 -17.54 -11.63 -29.78
C GLN A 157 -18.23 -10.55 -28.92
N PHE A 158 -19.27 -9.93 -29.46
CA PHE A 158 -20.44 -9.53 -28.66
C PHE A 158 -21.42 -10.70 -28.80
N LEU A 159 -21.55 -11.50 -27.73
CA LEU A 159 -22.67 -12.40 -27.38
C LEU A 159 -22.10 -13.56 -26.56
N ASN A 160 -22.22 -13.48 -25.23
CA ASN A 160 -22.83 -14.53 -24.41
C ASN A 160 -22.80 -14.11 -22.93
N LEU A 161 -24.01 -13.99 -22.38
CA LEU A 161 -24.45 -14.00 -20.98
C LEU A 161 -23.78 -13.02 -20.00
#